data_AF-A0A257N5G9-F1
#
_entry.id   AF-A0A257N5G9-F1
#
_cell.length_a   1.000
_cell.length_b   1.000
_cell.length_c   1.000
_cell.angle_alpha   90.00
_cell.angle_beta   90.00
_cell.angle_gamma   90.00
#
_symmetry.space_group_name_H-M   'P 1'
#
loop_
_entity.id
_entity.type
_entity.pdbx_description
1 polymer ?
#
loop_
_entity_poly.entity_id
_entity_poly.type
_entity_poly.pdbx_seq_one_letter_code
_entity_poly.pdbx_strand_id
1 'polypeptide(L)'
;MNAYRGMMDDGEIADFALLLHYVAAIDGIDRIRFTTSHPVEFTDSLIEAFAEIPKLVDHLHLPVQSGSDNILKKMKRGHTAADYKETIRKLRLVRPNICLSSDFIIGFPSESDAEFEETMAFVEEIGFDLSFSFIYSQRPGTPAAELADDVPDEVKKQRLERFQQRINDMTAAISEAMIGTVQTVLVEGQSKKNPLQMQGRTENNRVVNFIGHPRLAGQFVNVLIAEALPNSLRGRLVESSIDKITHSN
;
A
#
# COMPACT_ATOMS: atom_id res chain seq x y z
N MET A 1 9.29 -18.90 -3.59
CA MET A 1 9.33 -17.63 -4.34
C MET A 1 10.80 -17.32 -4.59
N ASN A 2 11.21 -16.85 -5.77
CA ASN A 2 12.62 -16.55 -6.06
C ASN A 2 13.02 -15.10 -5.70
N ALA A 3 12.11 -14.32 -5.10
CA ALA A 3 12.32 -12.92 -4.69
C ALA A 3 12.95 -12.03 -5.78
N TYR A 4 12.62 -12.29 -7.06
CA TYR A 4 13.17 -11.61 -8.23
C TYR A 4 14.71 -11.69 -8.37
N ARG A 5 15.34 -12.71 -7.79
CA ARG A 5 16.78 -12.95 -7.95
C ARG A 5 17.08 -13.62 -9.29
N GLY A 6 18.03 -13.05 -10.04
CA GLY A 6 18.48 -13.58 -11.33
C GLY A 6 20.01 -13.54 -11.47
N MET A 7 20.58 -14.50 -12.20
CA MET A 7 22.03 -14.53 -12.46
C MET A 7 22.37 -13.55 -13.59
N MET A 8 23.40 -12.74 -13.39
CA MET A 8 23.95 -11.81 -14.39
C MET A 8 25.10 -12.46 -15.18
N ASP A 9 25.52 -11.82 -16.27
CA ASP A 9 26.56 -12.32 -17.18
C ASP A 9 27.95 -12.43 -16.53
N ASP A 10 28.20 -11.64 -15.49
CA ASP A 10 29.42 -11.67 -14.66
C ASP A 10 29.36 -12.73 -13.54
N GLY A 11 28.24 -13.46 -13.42
CA GLY A 11 28.02 -14.47 -12.40
C GLY A 11 27.49 -13.93 -11.06
N GLU A 12 27.29 -12.62 -10.93
CA GLU A 12 26.62 -12.04 -9.76
C GLU A 12 25.10 -12.25 -9.80
N ILE A 13 24.43 -11.99 -8.68
CA ILE A 13 22.97 -12.08 -8.57
C ILE A 13 22.39 -10.67 -8.61
N ALA A 14 21.58 -10.39 -9.63
CA ALA A 14 20.68 -9.25 -9.64
C ALA A 14 19.56 -9.48 -8.63
N ASP A 15 19.44 -8.57 -7.65
CA ASP A 15 18.31 -8.54 -6.73
C ASP A 15 17.19 -7.62 -7.25
N PHE A 16 16.08 -7.57 -6.49
CA PHE A 16 14.94 -6.76 -6.90
C PHE A 16 15.24 -5.25 -6.89
N ALA A 17 16.08 -4.78 -5.96
CA ALA A 17 16.48 -3.38 -5.89
C ALA A 17 17.22 -2.97 -7.17
N LEU A 18 18.19 -3.78 -7.62
CA LEU A 18 18.91 -3.56 -8.87
C LEU A 18 17.94 -3.49 -10.07
N LEU A 19 16.97 -4.40 -10.14
CA LEU A 19 15.94 -4.37 -11.18
C LEU A 19 15.14 -3.05 -11.16
N LEU A 20 14.80 -2.52 -9.99
CA LEU A 20 14.10 -1.24 -9.87
C LEU A 20 14.93 -0.08 -10.44
N HIS A 21 16.24 -0.06 -10.21
CA HIS A 21 17.13 0.95 -10.81
C HIS A 21 17.15 0.87 -12.33
N TYR A 22 17.25 -0.34 -12.89
CA TYR A 22 17.19 -0.53 -14.34
C TYR A 22 15.85 -0.09 -14.93
N VAL A 23 14.72 -0.46 -14.31
CA VAL A 23 13.39 -0.04 -14.76
C VAL A 23 13.26 1.49 -14.67
N ALA A 24 13.77 2.11 -13.61
CA ALA A 24 13.75 3.57 -13.45
C ALA A 24 14.57 4.31 -14.51
N ALA A 25 15.60 3.68 -15.07
CA ALA A 25 16.43 4.26 -16.14
C ALA A 25 15.77 4.21 -17.53
N ILE A 26 14.66 3.48 -17.71
CA ILE A 26 13.97 3.40 -19.01
C ILE A 26 13.22 4.71 -19.28
N ASP A 27 13.47 5.30 -20.44
CA ASP A 27 12.76 6.48 -20.92
C ASP A 27 11.26 6.20 -21.08
N GLY A 28 10.43 7.15 -20.64
CA GLY A 28 8.97 7.03 -20.66
C GLY A 28 8.35 6.27 -19.48
N ILE A 29 9.16 5.74 -18.56
CA ILE A 29 8.67 5.27 -17.26
C ILE A 29 8.76 6.43 -16.27
N ASP A 30 7.63 7.01 -15.89
CA ASP A 30 7.59 8.13 -14.93
C ASP A 30 7.19 7.69 -13.51
N ARG A 31 6.56 6.52 -13.38
CA ARG A 31 6.03 6.03 -12.10
C ARG A 31 6.19 4.51 -12.00
N ILE A 32 6.75 4.06 -10.89
CA ILE A 32 6.96 2.66 -10.56
C ILE A 32 6.21 2.36 -9.25
N ARG A 33 5.36 1.35 -9.31
CA ARG A 33 4.69 0.76 -8.14
C ARG A 33 4.83 -0.74 -8.26
N PHE A 34 5.13 -1.40 -7.15
CA PHE A 34 5.11 -2.85 -7.04
C PHE A 34 4.32 -3.28 -5.81
N THR A 35 3.97 -4.55 -5.77
CA THR A 35 3.44 -5.23 -4.58
C THR A 35 4.42 -6.33 -4.23
N THR A 36 4.82 -6.40 -2.95
CA THR A 36 5.62 -7.51 -2.43
C THR A 36 4.76 -8.37 -1.53
N SER A 37 5.11 -9.65 -1.40
CA SER A 37 4.32 -10.64 -0.68
C SER A 37 4.95 -11.11 0.63
N HIS A 38 6.17 -10.66 0.97
CA HIS A 38 6.84 -11.13 2.17
C HIS A 38 7.77 -10.08 2.83
N PRO A 39 7.53 -9.70 4.10
CA PRO A 39 8.36 -8.76 4.84
C PRO A 39 9.84 -9.13 4.95
N VAL A 40 10.15 -10.42 5.06
CA VAL A 40 11.54 -10.92 5.17
C VAL A 40 12.38 -10.61 3.92
N GLU A 41 11.76 -10.48 2.75
CA GLU A 41 12.47 -10.16 1.50
C GLU A 41 12.60 -8.64 1.30
N PHE A 42 12.13 -7.81 2.24
CA PHE A 42 12.27 -6.37 2.18
C PHE A 42 13.58 -5.94 2.83
N THR A 43 14.66 -6.02 2.04
CA THR A 43 16.05 -5.78 2.44
C THR A 43 16.39 -4.28 2.57
N ASP A 44 17.54 -3.98 3.18
CA ASP A 44 18.09 -2.62 3.23
C ASP A 44 18.33 -2.05 1.81
N SER A 45 18.71 -2.88 0.82
CA SER A 45 18.84 -2.44 -0.58
C SER A 45 17.52 -1.93 -1.18
N LEU A 46 16.37 -2.48 -0.77
CA LEU A 46 15.07 -1.95 -1.20
C LEU A 46 14.71 -0.63 -0.50
N ILE A 47 15.13 -0.45 0.76
CA ILE A 47 14.98 0.84 1.47
C ILE A 47 15.82 1.92 0.77
N GLU A 48 17.06 1.60 0.40
CA GLU A 48 17.94 2.49 -0.37
C GLU A 48 17.34 2.82 -1.74
N ALA A 49 16.78 1.84 -2.45
CA ALA A 49 16.09 2.10 -3.71
C ALA A 49 14.93 3.10 -3.55
N PHE A 50 14.16 3.04 -2.45
CA PHE A 50 13.17 4.06 -2.13
C PHE A 50 13.83 5.43 -1.93
N ALA A 51 14.99 5.54 -1.27
CA ALA A 51 15.70 6.81 -1.11
C ALA A 51 16.15 7.39 -2.47
N GLU A 52 16.65 6.54 -3.36
CA GLU A 52 17.38 6.96 -4.56
C GLU A 52 16.52 7.12 -5.81
N ILE A 53 15.41 6.40 -5.92
CA ILE A 53 14.58 6.37 -7.14
C ILE A 53 13.35 7.29 -6.96
N PRO A 54 13.31 8.50 -7.56
CA PRO A 54 12.17 9.40 -7.43
C PRO A 54 10.88 8.86 -8.08
N LYS A 55 11.03 7.98 -9.08
CA LYS A 55 9.92 7.33 -9.79
C LYS A 55 9.20 6.28 -8.94
N LEU A 56 9.80 5.78 -7.86
CA LEU A 56 9.12 4.91 -6.91
C LEU A 56 8.10 5.74 -6.13
N VAL A 57 6.85 5.30 -6.19
CA VAL A 57 5.74 5.97 -5.50
C VAL A 57 5.89 5.93 -3.98
N ASP A 58 5.38 6.95 -3.31
CA ASP A 58 5.24 7.01 -1.85
C ASP A 58 4.11 6.09 -1.32
N HIS A 59 4.12 4.82 -1.74
CA HIS A 59 3.25 3.78 -1.22
C HIS A 59 3.87 2.40 -1.30
N LEU A 60 3.78 1.67 -0.19
CA LEU A 60 4.22 0.29 -0.08
C LEU A 60 3.07 -0.61 0.40
N HIS A 61 2.86 -1.70 -0.33
CA HIS A 61 2.05 -2.81 0.15
C HIS A 61 2.98 -3.91 0.69
N LEU A 62 2.91 -4.17 2.00
CA LEU A 62 3.78 -5.11 2.70
C LEU A 62 2.98 -5.98 3.68
N PRO A 63 2.58 -7.21 3.30
CA PRO A 63 1.69 -8.06 4.09
C PRO A 63 2.31 -8.59 5.40
N VAL A 64 1.85 -8.10 6.55
CA VAL A 64 2.25 -8.59 7.88
C VAL A 64 1.38 -9.76 8.38
N GLN A 65 0.09 -9.79 8.02
CA GLN A 65 -0.93 -10.77 8.43
C GLN A 65 -1.46 -10.64 9.87
N SER A 66 -0.60 -10.40 10.86
CA SER A 66 -0.98 -10.24 12.28
C SER A 66 0.04 -9.37 13.00
N GLY A 67 -0.36 -8.71 14.08
CA GLY A 67 0.59 -8.01 14.97
C GLY A 67 1.07 -8.86 16.15
N SER A 68 0.57 -10.10 16.29
CA SER A 68 1.00 -11.02 17.36
C SER A 68 2.08 -11.98 16.88
N ASP A 69 3.23 -11.99 17.55
CA ASP A 69 4.35 -12.87 17.22
C ASP A 69 3.99 -14.36 17.34
N ASN A 70 3.09 -14.72 18.27
CA ASN A 70 2.64 -16.10 18.42
C ASN A 70 1.78 -16.53 17.22
N ILE A 71 0.88 -15.66 16.75
CA ILE A 71 0.07 -15.91 15.56
C ILE A 71 0.94 -15.92 14.30
N LEU A 72 1.86 -14.98 14.13
CA LEU A 72 2.83 -14.96 13.04
C LEU A 72 3.63 -16.27 12.97
N LYS A 73 4.10 -16.78 14.12
CA LYS A 73 4.79 -18.06 14.21
C LYS A 73 3.89 -19.24 13.81
N LYS A 74 2.63 -19.29 14.26
CA LYS A 74 1.66 -20.32 13.84
C LYS A 74 1.35 -20.25 12.35
N MET A 75 1.34 -19.05 11.76
CA MET A 75 1.25 -18.81 10.31
C MET A 75 2.53 -19.15 9.55
N LYS A 76 3.60 -19.61 10.24
CA LYS A 76 4.94 -19.87 9.68
C LYS A 76 5.57 -18.66 9.01
N ARG A 77 5.33 -17.46 9.57
CA ARG A 77 6.01 -16.24 9.14
C ARG A 77 7.41 -16.20 9.76
N GLY A 78 8.41 -15.90 8.93
CA GLY A 78 9.82 -15.78 9.33
C GLY A 78 10.21 -14.41 9.87
N HIS A 79 9.25 -13.64 10.42
CA HIS A 79 9.46 -12.31 10.98
C HIS A 79 8.56 -12.11 12.20
N THR A 80 8.94 -11.16 13.04
CA THR A 80 8.18 -10.67 14.19
C THR A 80 7.55 -9.31 13.88
N ALA A 81 6.64 -8.86 14.75
CA ALA A 81 6.13 -7.50 14.75
C ALA A 81 7.26 -6.47 14.92
N ALA A 82 8.28 -6.79 15.72
CA ALA A 82 9.44 -5.92 15.94
C ALA A 82 10.29 -5.78 14.66
N ASP A 83 10.54 -6.88 13.94
CA ASP A 83 11.26 -6.84 12.66
C ASP A 83 10.53 -5.96 11.64
N TYR A 84 9.20 -6.11 11.54
CA TYR A 84 8.39 -5.29 10.65
C TYR A 84 8.45 -3.81 11.02
N LYS A 85 8.31 -3.47 12.31
CA LYS A 85 8.39 -2.10 12.81
C LYS A 85 9.74 -1.46 12.49
N GLU A 86 10.84 -2.20 12.65
CA GLU A 86 12.18 -1.69 12.33
C GLU A 86 12.33 -1.41 10.82
N THR A 87 11.84 -2.30 9.96
CA THR A 87 11.81 -2.09 8.51
C THR A 87 11.03 -0.82 8.14
N ILE A 88 9.82 -0.66 8.70
CA ILE A 88 9.00 0.54 8.45
C ILE A 88 9.66 1.80 9.00
N ARG A 89 10.31 1.73 10.17
CA ARG A 89 11.03 2.86 10.76
C ARG A 89 12.15 3.32 9.85
N LYS A 90 13.00 2.40 9.38
CA LYS A 90 14.09 2.70 8.42
C LYS A 90 13.54 3.29 7.12
N LEU A 91 12.47 2.71 6.57
CA LEU A 91 11.83 3.21 5.36
C LEU A 91 11.29 4.63 5.52
N ARG A 92 10.66 4.94 6.65
CA ARG A 92 10.17 6.30 6.95
C ARG A 92 11.26 7.34 7.11
N LEU A 93 12.48 6.95 7.48
CA LEU A 93 13.62 7.88 7.53
C LEU A 93 14.00 8.39 6.13
N VAL A 94 13.94 7.52 5.13
CA VAL A 94 14.28 7.88 3.74
C VAL A 94 13.07 8.36 2.93
N ARG A 95 11.85 7.94 3.31
CA ARG A 95 10.57 8.33 2.69
C ARG A 95 9.51 8.68 3.74
N PRO A 96 9.55 9.90 4.32
CA PRO A 96 8.65 10.28 5.41
C PRO A 96 7.16 10.25 5.05
N ASN A 97 6.81 10.46 3.78
CA ASN A 97 5.43 10.55 3.30
C ASN A 97 4.84 9.20 2.87
N ILE A 98 5.56 8.09 3.07
CA ILE A 98 5.14 6.79 2.54
C ILE A 98 3.83 6.30 3.18
N CYS A 99 2.87 5.98 2.33
CA CYS A 99 1.61 5.35 2.73
C CYS A 99 1.76 3.82 2.73
N LEU A 100 1.24 3.16 3.75
CA LEU A 100 1.40 1.72 3.92
C LEU A 100 0.07 1.00 3.73
N SER A 101 0.11 -0.15 3.05
CA SER A 101 -0.99 -1.09 3.06
C SER A 101 -0.52 -2.50 3.38
N SER A 102 -1.42 -3.31 3.95
CA SER A 102 -1.08 -4.68 4.36
C SER A 102 -2.31 -5.59 4.39
N ASP A 103 -2.05 -6.89 4.34
CA ASP A 103 -3.05 -7.93 4.54
C ASP A 103 -3.11 -8.35 6.00
N PHE A 104 -4.30 -8.68 6.50
CA PHE A 104 -4.53 -9.22 7.83
C PHE A 104 -5.51 -10.39 7.82
N ILE A 105 -5.23 -11.40 8.64
CA ILE A 105 -6.11 -12.55 8.87
C ILE A 105 -6.60 -12.48 10.32
N ILE A 106 -7.90 -12.27 10.49
CA ILE A 106 -8.55 -12.15 11.79
C ILE A 106 -9.18 -13.49 12.20
N GLY A 107 -9.02 -13.87 13.47
CA GLY A 107 -9.58 -15.12 13.97
C GLY A 107 -8.82 -16.34 13.47
N PHE A 108 -7.50 -16.24 13.32
CA PHE A 108 -6.65 -17.40 13.04
C PHE A 108 -6.86 -18.48 14.13
N PRO A 109 -6.73 -19.80 13.81
CA PRO A 109 -6.90 -20.85 14.81
C PRO A 109 -6.10 -20.57 16.08
N SER A 110 -6.74 -20.72 17.24
CA SER A 110 -6.22 -20.42 18.59
C SER A 110 -5.84 -18.96 18.86
N GLU A 111 -6.39 -17.99 18.12
CA GLU A 111 -6.22 -16.55 18.39
C GLU A 111 -7.03 -16.12 19.62
N SER A 112 -6.32 -15.84 20.70
CA SER A 112 -6.86 -15.29 21.94
C SER A 112 -7.19 -13.80 21.83
N ASP A 113 -7.95 -13.29 22.81
CA ASP A 113 -8.26 -11.85 22.88
C ASP A 113 -6.99 -11.00 23.00
N ALA A 114 -6.00 -11.45 23.79
CA ALA A 114 -4.74 -10.75 23.96
C ALA A 114 -3.95 -10.63 22.64
N GLU A 115 -3.89 -11.69 21.84
CA GLU A 115 -3.21 -11.68 20.54
C GLU A 115 -3.95 -10.80 19.50
N PHE A 116 -5.28 -10.71 19.61
CA PHE A 116 -6.04 -9.75 18.82
C PHE A 116 -5.75 -8.31 19.26
N GLU A 117 -5.66 -8.01 20.56
CA GLU A 117 -5.27 -6.68 21.04
C GLU A 117 -3.83 -6.31 20.64
N GLU A 118 -2.89 -7.26 20.64
CA GLU A 118 -1.54 -7.07 20.09
C GLU A 118 -1.60 -6.62 18.62
N THR A 119 -2.49 -7.24 17.84
CA THR A 119 -2.73 -6.87 16.44
C THR A 119 -3.31 -5.47 16.31
N MET A 120 -4.27 -5.10 17.16
CA MET A 120 -4.83 -3.75 17.17
C MET A 120 -3.77 -2.70 17.53
N ALA A 121 -3.02 -2.91 18.62
CA ALA A 121 -1.95 -2.00 19.04
C ALA A 121 -0.87 -1.84 17.97
N PHE A 122 -0.49 -2.94 17.30
CA PHE A 122 0.44 -2.90 16.17
C PHE A 122 -0.07 -2.02 15.03
N VAL A 123 -1.33 -2.17 14.65
CA VAL A 123 -1.95 -1.39 13.57
C VAL A 123 -2.01 0.10 13.91
N GLU A 124 -2.31 0.43 15.17
CA GLU A 124 -2.33 1.82 15.65
C GLU A 124 -0.95 2.47 15.63
N GLU A 125 0.09 1.73 16.00
CA GLU A 125 1.46 2.22 16.00
C GLU A 125 2.00 2.43 14.57
N ILE A 126 1.71 1.50 13.66
CA ILE A 126 2.17 1.60 12.28
C ILE A 126 1.40 2.69 11.52
N GLY A 127 0.07 2.75 11.64
CA GLY A 127 -0.75 3.70 10.87
C GLY A 127 -0.86 3.32 9.39
N PHE A 128 -1.77 2.42 9.07
CA PHE A 128 -2.01 1.95 7.70
C PHE A 128 -3.00 2.85 6.93
N ASP A 129 -2.71 3.05 5.64
CA ASP A 129 -3.56 3.78 4.69
C ASP A 129 -4.68 2.93 4.12
N LEU A 130 -4.42 1.62 3.97
CA LEU A 130 -5.36 0.65 3.46
C LEU A 130 -5.04 -0.72 4.05
N SER A 131 -6.06 -1.55 4.27
CA SER A 131 -5.86 -2.96 4.61
C SER A 131 -6.79 -3.87 3.83
N PHE A 132 -6.27 -5.03 3.41
CA PHE A 132 -7.08 -6.17 3.03
C PHE A 132 -7.20 -7.12 4.23
N SER A 133 -8.34 -7.08 4.90
CA SER A 133 -8.59 -7.88 6.10
C SER A 133 -9.64 -8.94 5.84
N PHE A 134 -9.37 -10.18 6.27
CA PHE A 134 -10.25 -11.33 6.05
C PHE A 134 -10.38 -12.14 7.33
N ILE A 135 -11.56 -12.72 7.56
CA ILE A 135 -11.71 -13.78 8.55
C ILE A 135 -10.93 -15.00 8.07
N TYR A 136 -10.23 -15.67 8.98
CA TYR A 136 -9.59 -16.95 8.67
C TYR A 136 -10.59 -17.94 8.08
N SER A 137 -10.23 -18.51 6.95
CA SER A 137 -10.94 -19.62 6.33
C SER A 137 -9.95 -20.74 6.05
N GLN A 138 -10.25 -21.95 6.48
CA GLN A 138 -9.44 -23.12 6.19
C GLN A 138 -9.26 -23.29 4.68
N ARG A 139 -8.02 -23.45 4.22
CA ARG A 139 -7.72 -23.74 2.81
C ARG A 139 -7.05 -25.11 2.69
N PRO A 140 -7.61 -26.04 1.88
CA PRO A 140 -7.00 -27.35 1.66
C PRO A 140 -5.53 -27.24 1.23
N GLY A 141 -4.66 -28.09 1.80
CA GLY A 141 -3.23 -28.14 1.47
C GLY A 141 -2.36 -27.10 2.18
N THR A 142 -2.90 -26.33 3.14
CA THR A 142 -2.11 -25.41 3.98
C THR A 142 -1.81 -26.03 5.35
N PRO A 143 -0.66 -25.73 5.98
CA PRO A 143 -0.38 -26.22 7.35
C PRO A 143 -1.42 -25.77 8.38
N ALA A 144 -2.06 -24.61 8.16
CA ALA A 144 -3.12 -24.11 9.02
C ALA A 144 -4.39 -24.97 8.95
N ALA A 145 -4.57 -25.76 7.88
CA ALA A 145 -5.70 -26.66 7.75
C ALA A 145 -5.68 -27.83 8.76
N GLU A 146 -4.53 -28.13 9.36
CA GLU A 146 -4.43 -29.16 10.39
C GLU A 146 -4.74 -28.62 11.80
N LEU A 147 -4.86 -27.29 11.94
CA LEU A 147 -5.18 -26.65 13.22
C LEU A 147 -6.69 -26.72 13.48
N ALA A 148 -7.06 -26.99 14.74
CA ALA A 148 -8.43 -26.88 15.17
C ALA A 148 -8.85 -25.41 15.19
N ASP A 149 -9.87 -25.07 14.41
CA ASP A 149 -10.45 -23.73 14.39
C ASP A 149 -11.43 -23.57 15.58
N ASP A 150 -10.88 -23.12 16.70
CA ASP A 150 -11.55 -23.01 18.00
C ASP A 150 -12.07 -21.59 18.30
N VAL A 151 -11.85 -20.63 17.41
CA VAL A 151 -12.37 -19.27 17.54
C VAL A 151 -13.80 -19.22 16.99
N PRO A 152 -14.82 -18.85 17.79
CA PRO A 152 -16.20 -18.79 17.31
C PRO A 152 -16.36 -17.76 16.17
N ASP A 153 -17.12 -18.10 15.13
CA ASP A 153 -17.35 -17.21 13.98
C ASP A 153 -17.90 -15.84 14.36
N GLU A 154 -18.72 -15.77 15.41
CA GLU A 154 -19.26 -14.51 15.93
C GLU A 154 -18.14 -13.62 16.48
N VAL A 155 -17.17 -14.19 17.20
CA VAL A 155 -15.99 -13.47 17.68
C VAL A 155 -15.14 -12.98 16.52
N LYS A 156 -14.93 -13.82 15.48
CA LYS A 156 -14.17 -13.41 14.28
C LYS A 156 -14.81 -12.22 13.57
N LYS A 157 -16.14 -12.21 13.44
CA LYS A 157 -16.89 -11.11 12.83
C LYS A 157 -16.78 -9.82 13.64
N GLN A 158 -16.99 -9.89 14.95
CA GLN A 158 -16.87 -8.74 15.84
C GLN A 158 -15.44 -8.15 15.80
N ARG A 159 -14.41 -9.00 15.83
CA ARG A 159 -13.01 -8.60 15.69
C ARG A 159 -12.74 -7.95 14.33
N LEU A 160 -13.21 -8.55 13.24
CA LEU A 160 -13.03 -7.99 11.90
C LEU A 160 -13.71 -6.61 11.78
N GLU A 161 -14.93 -6.45 12.28
CA GLU A 161 -15.64 -5.17 12.25
C GLU A 161 -14.88 -4.09 13.02
N ARG A 162 -14.42 -4.39 14.24
CA ARG A 162 -13.60 -3.48 15.04
C ARG A 162 -12.29 -3.11 14.34
N PHE A 163 -11.62 -4.10 13.75
CA PHE A 163 -10.39 -3.90 13.00
C PHE A 163 -10.62 -2.98 11.78
N GLN A 164 -11.65 -3.28 10.98
CA GLN A 164 -12.00 -2.51 9.79
C GLN A 164 -12.39 -1.08 10.14
N GLN A 165 -13.14 -0.87 11.23
CA GLN A 165 -13.47 0.48 11.69
C GLN A 165 -12.19 1.28 11.99
N ARG A 166 -11.22 0.68 12.70
CA ARG A 166 -9.97 1.37 13.03
C ARG A 166 -9.14 1.70 11.79
N ILE A 167 -9.05 0.77 10.83
CA ILE A 167 -8.40 1.03 9.53
C ILE A 167 -9.10 2.18 8.81
N ASN A 168 -10.44 2.16 8.72
CA ASN A 168 -11.21 3.21 8.05
C ASN A 168 -10.97 4.59 8.67
N ASP A 169 -10.87 4.68 10.00
CA ASP A 169 -10.57 5.93 10.70
C ASP A 169 -9.18 6.47 10.30
N MET A 170 -8.18 5.59 10.18
CA MET A 170 -6.83 5.97 9.73
C MET A 170 -6.80 6.37 8.25
N THR A 171 -7.49 5.59 7.39
CA THR A 171 -7.66 5.91 5.97
C THR A 171 -8.34 7.27 5.80
N ALA A 172 -9.34 7.61 6.64
CA ALA A 172 -10.01 8.90 6.63
C ALA A 172 -9.05 10.02 7.04
N ALA A 173 -8.34 9.85 8.15
CA ALA A 173 -7.35 10.83 8.64
C ALA A 173 -6.25 11.12 7.60
N ILE A 174 -5.73 10.10 6.92
CA ILE A 174 -4.73 10.28 5.84
C ILE A 174 -5.36 11.03 4.66
N SER A 175 -6.61 10.72 4.28
CA SER A 175 -7.31 11.44 3.22
C SER A 175 -7.52 12.92 3.56
N GLU A 176 -7.91 13.21 4.80
CA GLU A 176 -8.12 14.56 5.31
C GLU A 176 -6.82 15.37 5.35
N ALA A 177 -5.71 14.74 5.75
CA ALA A 177 -4.39 15.37 5.73
C ALA A 177 -3.92 15.75 4.32
N MET A 178 -4.47 15.15 3.27
CA MET A 178 -4.17 15.52 1.89
C MET A 178 -4.91 16.80 1.45
N ILE A 179 -5.96 17.24 2.15
CA ILE A 179 -6.71 18.45 1.77
C ILE A 179 -5.79 19.68 1.84
N GLY A 180 -5.83 20.51 0.82
CA GLY A 180 -4.96 21.68 0.68
C GLY A 180 -3.57 21.38 0.11
N THR A 181 -3.23 20.12 -0.10
CA THR A 181 -1.96 19.72 -0.74
C THR A 181 -2.12 19.56 -2.25
N VAL A 182 -1.01 19.75 -2.98
CA VAL A 182 -0.94 19.45 -4.42
C VAL A 182 -0.40 18.04 -4.60
N GLN A 183 -1.13 17.22 -5.35
CA GLN A 183 -0.79 15.83 -5.59
C GLN A 183 -0.56 15.59 -7.09
N THR A 184 0.48 14.84 -7.42
CA THR A 184 0.75 14.37 -8.79
C THR A 184 -0.18 13.21 -9.13
N VAL A 185 -1.09 13.43 -10.08
CA VAL A 185 -2.14 12.49 -10.48
C VAL A 185 -1.87 11.95 -11.88
N LEU A 186 -1.77 10.64 -12.03
CA LEU A 186 -1.87 9.98 -13.34
C LEU A 186 -3.33 9.92 -13.73
N VAL A 187 -3.71 10.61 -14.81
CA VAL A 187 -5.11 10.64 -15.28
C VAL A 187 -5.40 9.35 -16.04
N GLU A 188 -6.36 8.57 -15.57
CA GLU A 188 -6.75 7.31 -16.19
C GLU A 188 -7.81 7.52 -17.28
N GLY A 189 -8.70 8.51 -17.11
CA GLY A 189 -9.75 8.80 -18.09
C GLY A 189 -10.88 9.64 -17.51
N GLN A 190 -12.04 9.62 -18.19
CA GLN A 190 -13.24 10.30 -17.69
C GLN A 190 -13.81 9.57 -16.45
N SER A 191 -14.35 10.35 -15.51
CA SER A 191 -14.98 9.81 -14.32
C SER A 191 -16.30 9.11 -14.67
N LYS A 192 -16.49 7.89 -14.15
CA LYS A 192 -17.71 7.11 -14.37
C LYS A 192 -18.97 7.78 -13.83
N LYS A 193 -18.84 8.64 -12.81
CA LYS A 193 -19.97 9.28 -12.12
C LYS A 193 -20.34 10.64 -12.69
N ASN A 194 -19.40 11.33 -13.34
CA ASN A 194 -19.64 12.65 -13.91
C ASN A 194 -18.78 12.84 -15.18
N PRO A 195 -19.38 12.94 -16.38
CA PRO A 195 -18.64 13.07 -17.63
C PRO A 195 -17.88 14.40 -17.77
N LEU A 196 -18.16 15.40 -16.93
CA LEU A 196 -17.41 16.65 -16.86
C LEU A 196 -16.13 16.55 -16.01
N GLN A 197 -15.92 15.41 -15.35
CA GLN A 197 -14.75 15.17 -14.51
C GLN A 197 -13.84 14.12 -15.13
N MET A 198 -12.55 14.29 -14.90
CA MET A 198 -11.53 13.27 -15.10
C MET A 198 -11.30 12.53 -13.78
N GLN A 199 -10.86 11.29 -13.90
CA GLN A 199 -10.44 10.42 -12.81
C GLN A 199 -8.98 10.03 -13.00
N GLY A 200 -8.23 9.99 -11.91
CA GLY A 200 -6.85 9.52 -11.91
C GLY A 200 -6.41 9.03 -10.54
N ARG A 201 -5.12 8.67 -10.43
CA ARG A 201 -4.51 8.17 -9.19
C ARG A 201 -3.32 8.97 -8.72
N THR A 202 -3.31 9.28 -7.43
CA THR A 202 -2.13 9.80 -6.70
C THR A 202 -1.05 8.74 -6.55
N GLU A 203 0.10 9.13 -6.00
CA GLU A 203 1.18 8.21 -5.67
C GLU A 203 0.82 7.21 -4.56
N ASN A 204 0.02 7.61 -3.58
CA ASN A 204 -0.58 6.66 -2.63
C ASN A 204 -1.78 5.87 -3.20
N ASN A 205 -1.93 5.84 -4.52
CA ASN A 205 -2.91 5.02 -5.26
C ASN A 205 -4.37 5.44 -5.07
N ARG A 206 -4.63 6.58 -4.41
CA ARG A 206 -5.97 7.09 -4.16
C ARG A 206 -6.58 7.66 -5.42
N VAL A 207 -7.86 7.38 -5.60
CA VAL A 207 -8.66 7.91 -6.69
C VAL A 207 -8.89 9.40 -6.45
N VAL A 208 -8.63 10.23 -7.46
CA VAL A 208 -8.96 11.66 -7.45
C VAL A 208 -9.88 11.97 -8.61
N ASN A 209 -10.95 12.71 -8.35
CA ASN A 209 -11.82 13.26 -9.38
C ASN A 209 -11.67 14.78 -9.44
N PHE A 210 -11.57 15.34 -10.64
CA PHE A 210 -11.42 16.79 -10.85
C PHE A 210 -11.99 17.18 -12.22
N ILE A 211 -12.40 18.45 -12.38
CA ILE A 211 -12.83 18.96 -13.69
C ILE A 211 -11.61 19.06 -14.60
N GLY A 212 -11.68 18.48 -15.80
CA GLY A 212 -10.56 18.46 -16.73
C GLY A 212 -10.95 18.03 -18.13
N HIS A 213 -10.09 18.31 -19.10
CA HIS A 213 -10.32 17.96 -20.49
C HIS A 213 -9.96 16.49 -20.76
N PRO A 214 -10.71 15.74 -21.60
CA PRO A 214 -10.42 14.33 -21.91
C PRO A 214 -9.01 14.03 -22.44
N ARG A 215 -8.37 15.03 -23.09
CA ARG A 215 -6.98 14.94 -23.57
C ARG A 215 -5.94 14.68 -22.48
N LEU A 216 -6.28 14.94 -21.21
CA LEU A 216 -5.38 14.68 -20.09
C LEU A 216 -5.19 13.19 -19.81
N ALA A 217 -6.05 12.29 -20.34
CA ALA A 217 -5.91 10.85 -20.15
C ALA A 217 -4.51 10.36 -20.56
N GLY A 218 -3.90 9.53 -19.71
CA GLY A 218 -2.53 9.02 -19.87
C GLY A 218 -1.43 9.98 -19.39
N GLN A 219 -1.77 11.20 -18.96
CA GLN A 219 -0.80 12.20 -18.53
C GLN A 219 -0.75 12.36 -17.02
N PHE A 220 0.41 12.81 -16.51
CA PHE A 220 0.52 13.30 -15.15
C PHE A 220 0.10 14.76 -15.05
N VAL A 221 -0.72 15.09 -14.06
CA VAL A 221 -1.15 16.47 -13.77
C VAL A 221 -1.07 16.75 -12.27
N ASN A 222 -0.90 18.01 -11.92
CA ASN A 222 -0.94 18.45 -10.54
C ASN A 222 -2.37 18.85 -10.16
N VAL A 223 -2.88 18.26 -9.09
CA VAL A 223 -4.23 18.52 -8.59
C VAL A 223 -4.16 18.98 -7.14
N LEU A 224 -4.69 20.16 -6.85
CA LEU A 224 -4.92 20.64 -5.49
C LEU A 224 -6.11 19.88 -4.92
N ILE A 225 -5.89 19.09 -3.87
CA ILE A 225 -6.96 18.35 -3.19
C ILE A 225 -7.80 19.33 -2.38
N ALA A 226 -9.12 19.28 -2.60
CA ALA A 226 -10.08 20.20 -1.98
C ALA A 226 -11.02 19.49 -1.00
N GLU A 227 -11.25 18.20 -1.19
CA GLU A 227 -12.22 17.44 -0.41
C GLU A 227 -11.79 15.96 -0.34
N ALA A 228 -11.92 15.37 0.84
CA ALA A 228 -11.80 13.94 1.07
C ALA A 228 -13.21 13.33 1.14
N LEU A 229 -13.49 12.34 0.29
CA LEU A 229 -14.71 11.53 0.30
C LEU A 229 -14.37 10.12 0.79
N PRO A 230 -15.34 9.30 1.21
CA PRO A 230 -15.07 7.99 1.81
C PRO A 230 -14.14 7.07 1.01
N ASN A 231 -14.17 7.13 -0.32
CA ASN A 231 -13.39 6.24 -1.20
C ASN A 231 -12.62 6.99 -2.31
N SER A 232 -12.54 8.31 -2.23
CA SER A 232 -11.87 9.12 -3.27
C SER A 232 -11.60 10.52 -2.77
N LEU A 233 -10.68 11.22 -3.43
CA LEU A 233 -10.49 12.64 -3.27
C LEU A 233 -11.22 13.40 -4.38
N ARG A 234 -11.50 14.66 -4.12
CA ARG A 234 -11.89 15.63 -5.14
C ARG A 234 -10.92 16.80 -5.10
N GLY A 235 -10.56 17.29 -6.27
CA GLY A 235 -9.61 18.38 -6.36
C GLY A 235 -9.83 19.27 -7.57
N ARG A 236 -8.91 20.21 -7.75
CA ARG A 236 -8.87 21.18 -8.84
C ARG A 236 -7.52 21.10 -9.53
N LEU A 237 -7.55 21.06 -10.86
CA LEU A 237 -6.34 21.10 -11.67
C LEU A 237 -5.56 22.38 -11.36
N VAL A 238 -4.24 22.26 -11.18
CA VAL A 238 -3.34 23.41 -10.99
C VAL A 238 -3.03 24.03 -12.36
N GLU A 239 -2.91 25.35 -12.42
CA GLU A 239 -2.74 26.12 -13.67
C GLU A 239 -1.57 25.65 -14.53
N SER A 240 -0.43 25.29 -13.92
CA SER A 240 0.74 24.75 -14.64
C SER A 240 0.48 23.42 -15.37
N SER A 241 -0.63 22.74 -15.08
CA SER A 241 -1.05 21.53 -15.80
C SER A 241 -2.04 21.83 -16.95
N ILE A 242 -2.48 23.07 -17.12
CA ILE A 242 -3.39 23.50 -18.21
C ILE A 242 -2.64 23.53 -19.55
N ASP A 243 -1.34 23.87 -19.56
CA ASP A 243 -0.53 23.93 -20.79
C ASP A 243 -0.45 22.59 -21.53
N LYS A 244 -0.65 21.48 -20.80
CA LYS A 244 -0.73 20.12 -21.36
C LYS A 244 -1.99 19.86 -22.21
N ILE A 245 -2.99 20.73 -22.12
CA ILE A 245 -4.22 20.66 -22.92
C ILE A 245 -4.02 21.36 -24.28
N THR A 246 -3.20 22.41 -24.29
CA THR A 246 -3.04 23.34 -25.42
C THR A 246 -1.91 22.95 -26.37
N HIS A 247 -0.89 22.25 -25.88
CA HIS A 247 0.25 21.81 -26.70
C HIS A 247 0.27 20.29 -26.84
N SER A 248 -0.13 19.78 -28.01
CA SER A 248 0.14 18.39 -28.41
C SER A 248 1.47 18.34 -29.15
N ASN A 249 2.34 17.41 -28.76
CA ASN A 249 3.22 16.73 -29.71
C ASN A 249 2.38 15.79 -30.58
#